data_AF-A0A131YYU4-F1
#
_entry.id   AF-A0A131YYU4-F1
#
_cell.length_a   1.000
_cell.length_b   1.000
_cell.length_c   1.000
_cell.angle_alpha   90.00
_cell.angle_beta   90.00
_cell.angle_gamma   90.00
#
_symmetry.space_group_name_H-M   'P 1'
#
loop_
_entity.id
_entity.type
_entity.pdbx_description
1 polymer ?
#
loop_
_entity_poly.entity_id
_entity_poly.type
_entity_poly.pdbx_seq_one_letter_code
_entity_poly.pdbx_strand_id
1 'polypeptide(L)'
;MRFHCYVMAAIFSVCCHGQFDFSQRPQEHQDWEKYASELLNGTTSLIVLLSKETRIDRPICWSTKKATNLRVGFHHYLTYFKKDSTGHRKYGTWLERNTMWYVGPINKEPTILLEASVHSGGLDKIVSGDYDLFYANTSCFIMATRPASKDKLDGNSSLQMLQNNSRCLLWAPEGTTISMIKDCHSAFLSNCSSFGCYRFRYNETTCKNRNVTVRK
;
A
#
# COMPACT_ATOMS: atom_id res chain seq x y z
N MET A 1 10.78 57.88 -11.15
CA MET A 1 10.76 56.46 -11.55
C MET A 1 11.85 55.63 -10.84
N ARG A 2 11.84 55.52 -9.51
CA ARG A 2 12.76 54.62 -8.77
C ARG A 2 12.13 54.01 -7.50
N PHE A 3 10.79 53.99 -7.41
CA PHE A 3 10.07 53.48 -6.23
C PHE A 3 9.20 52.25 -6.53
N HIS A 4 9.18 51.74 -7.77
CA HIS A 4 8.32 50.61 -8.15
C HIS A 4 9.05 49.27 -8.31
N CYS A 5 10.39 49.24 -8.26
CA CYS A 5 11.14 47.99 -8.37
C CYS A 5 11.30 47.23 -7.05
N TYR A 6 11.22 47.89 -5.89
CA TYR A 6 11.43 47.23 -4.59
C TYR A 6 10.20 46.47 -4.07
N VAL A 7 8.99 46.87 -4.49
CA VAL A 7 7.76 46.20 -4.03
C VAL A 7 7.56 44.84 -4.72
N MET A 8 8.05 44.67 -5.95
CA MET A 8 7.93 43.38 -6.66
C MET A 8 8.90 42.32 -6.13
N ALA A 9 10.06 42.70 -5.59
CA ALA A 9 11.02 41.72 -5.04
C ALA A 9 10.56 41.12 -3.69
N ALA A 10 9.77 41.86 -2.90
CA ALA A 10 9.26 41.38 -1.61
C ALA A 10 8.13 40.35 -1.76
N ILE A 11 7.37 40.39 -2.87
CA ILE A 11 6.22 39.49 -3.08
C ILE A 11 6.67 38.11 -3.57
N PHE A 12 7.85 37.99 -4.22
CA PHE A 12 8.39 36.70 -4.67
C PHE A 12 9.13 35.91 -3.59
N SER A 13 9.50 36.52 -2.45
CA SER A 13 10.25 35.82 -1.39
C SER A 13 9.36 35.02 -0.42
N VAL A 14 8.06 35.27 -0.39
CA VAL A 14 7.17 34.66 0.62
C VAL A 14 6.58 33.32 0.14
N CYS A 15 6.65 33.01 -1.15
CA CYS A 15 6.04 31.81 -1.73
C CYS A 15 6.92 30.53 -1.74
N CYS A 16 8.13 30.55 -1.16
CA CYS A 16 9.01 29.37 -1.11
C CYS A 16 9.06 28.64 0.25
N HIS A 17 8.07 28.84 1.14
CA HIS A 17 7.99 28.14 2.44
C HIS A 17 7.48 26.69 2.35
N GLY A 18 7.52 26.06 1.16
CA GLY A 18 6.91 24.74 0.93
C GLY A 18 7.85 23.66 0.38
N GLN A 19 9.14 23.95 0.16
CA GLN A 19 10.07 22.91 -0.28
C GLN A 19 10.57 22.14 0.94
N PHE A 20 10.00 20.96 1.17
CA PHE A 20 10.54 20.02 2.13
C PHE A 20 11.96 19.63 1.74
N ASP A 21 12.91 19.88 2.63
CA ASP A 21 14.26 19.38 2.46
C ASP A 21 14.27 17.85 2.65
N PHE A 22 14.31 17.14 1.52
CA PHE A 22 14.39 15.68 1.45
C PHE A 22 15.82 15.15 1.65
N SER A 23 16.84 16.02 1.71
CA SER A 23 18.23 15.59 1.96
C SER A 23 18.45 15.07 3.38
N GLN A 24 17.59 15.48 4.32
CA GLN A 24 17.63 15.09 5.74
C GLN A 24 16.90 13.77 6.04
N ARG A 25 16.53 13.00 5.02
CA ARG A 25 15.79 11.74 5.23
C ARG A 25 16.72 10.63 5.70
N PRO A 26 16.31 9.79 6.67
CA PRO A 26 17.06 8.61 7.07
C PRO A 26 17.42 7.75 5.86
N GLN A 27 18.66 7.27 5.79
CA GLN A 27 19.11 6.41 4.68
C GLN A 27 18.23 5.16 4.55
N GLU A 28 17.82 4.60 5.69
CA GLU A 28 16.92 3.44 5.75
C GLU A 28 15.61 3.66 4.98
N HIS A 29 15.02 4.87 5.05
CA HIS A 29 13.79 5.16 4.31
C HIS A 29 14.03 5.18 2.79
N GLN A 30 15.19 5.70 2.36
CA GLN A 30 15.57 5.71 0.95
C GLN A 30 15.85 4.28 0.44
N ASP A 31 16.51 3.47 1.28
CA ASP A 31 16.77 2.06 0.97
C ASP A 31 15.47 1.26 0.85
N TRP A 32 14.50 1.50 1.75
CA TRP A 32 13.21 0.84 1.66
C TRP A 32 12.46 1.19 0.37
N GLU A 33 12.42 2.47 -0.01
CA GLU A 33 11.83 2.91 -1.28
C GLU A 33 12.49 2.23 -2.48
N LYS A 34 13.82 2.14 -2.45
CA LYS A 34 14.59 1.45 -3.48
C LYS A 34 14.21 -0.03 -3.57
N TYR A 35 14.23 -0.76 -2.45
CA TYR A 35 13.90 -2.18 -2.44
C TYR A 35 12.45 -2.48 -2.85
N ALA A 36 11.49 -1.69 -2.38
CA ALA A 36 10.10 -1.81 -2.80
C ALA A 36 9.95 -1.55 -4.31
N SER A 37 10.65 -0.54 -4.83
CA SER A 37 10.69 -0.23 -6.27
C SER A 37 11.30 -1.37 -7.08
N GLU A 38 12.40 -1.97 -6.62
CA GLU A 38 13.04 -3.12 -7.28
C GLU A 38 12.11 -4.34 -7.32
N LEU A 39 11.41 -4.63 -6.23
CA LEU A 39 10.44 -5.73 -6.16
C LEU A 39 9.24 -5.50 -7.09
N LEU A 40 8.70 -4.28 -7.14
CA LEU A 40 7.61 -3.92 -8.07
C LEU A 40 8.08 -3.92 -9.53
N ASN A 41 9.32 -3.50 -9.79
CA ASN A 41 9.92 -3.52 -11.13
C ASN A 41 10.29 -4.95 -11.60
N GLY A 42 10.30 -5.93 -10.70
CA GLY A 42 10.63 -7.33 -10.98
C GLY A 42 9.66 -8.04 -11.92
N THR A 43 10.08 -9.20 -12.42
CA THR A 43 9.27 -10.04 -13.34
C THR A 43 8.39 -11.05 -12.63
N THR A 44 8.75 -11.43 -11.40
CA THR A 44 7.99 -12.39 -10.59
C THR A 44 6.76 -11.70 -10.01
N SER A 45 5.61 -12.36 -10.08
CA SER A 45 4.39 -11.86 -9.41
C SER A 45 4.65 -11.70 -7.92
N LEU A 46 4.12 -10.64 -7.32
CA LEU A 46 4.13 -10.47 -5.87
C LEU A 46 2.79 -10.93 -5.29
N ILE A 47 2.81 -11.42 -4.05
CA ILE A 47 1.63 -11.83 -3.30
C ILE A 47 1.65 -11.19 -1.92
N VAL A 48 0.47 -10.94 -1.35
CA VAL A 48 0.36 -10.63 0.08
C VAL A 48 0.47 -11.94 0.85
N LEU A 49 1.61 -12.17 1.49
CA LEU A 49 1.87 -13.37 2.25
C LEU A 49 1.18 -13.34 3.62
N LEU A 50 1.15 -12.15 4.25
CA LEU A 50 0.47 -11.90 5.52
C LEU A 50 -0.30 -10.57 5.44
N SER A 51 -1.48 -10.52 6.04
CA SER A 51 -2.18 -9.28 6.29
C SER A 51 -2.81 -9.21 7.67
N LYS A 52 -2.94 -7.97 8.14
CA LYS A 52 -3.77 -7.58 9.28
C LYS A 52 -4.71 -6.47 8.86
N GLU A 53 -5.99 -6.66 9.12
CA GLU A 53 -7.08 -5.83 8.66
C GLU A 53 -7.99 -5.45 9.83
N THR A 54 -8.50 -4.22 9.84
CA THR A 54 -9.52 -3.80 10.82
C THR A 54 -10.92 -4.29 10.49
N ARG A 55 -11.14 -4.76 9.26
CA ARG A 55 -12.45 -5.23 8.79
C ARG A 55 -12.43 -6.66 8.26
N ILE A 56 -13.51 -7.38 8.56
CA ILE A 56 -13.67 -8.79 8.18
C ILE A 56 -13.94 -8.98 6.68
N ASP A 57 -14.48 -7.97 5.99
CA ASP A 57 -14.86 -8.05 4.57
C ASP A 57 -13.72 -7.68 3.60
N ARG A 58 -12.51 -7.50 4.13
CA ARG A 58 -11.33 -7.08 3.36
C ARG A 58 -10.85 -8.14 2.39
N PRO A 59 -10.29 -7.78 1.23
CA PRO A 59 -9.90 -8.78 0.27
C PRO A 59 -8.74 -9.66 0.76
N ILE A 60 -8.67 -10.88 0.26
CA ILE A 60 -7.61 -11.85 0.55
C ILE A 60 -7.00 -12.36 -0.75
N CYS A 61 -5.93 -13.15 -0.66
CA CYS A 61 -5.25 -13.71 -1.83
C CYS A 61 -4.84 -12.65 -2.86
N TRP A 62 -4.31 -11.52 -2.39
CA TRP A 62 -3.84 -10.47 -3.28
C TRP A 62 -2.60 -10.95 -4.04
N SER A 63 -2.59 -10.70 -5.34
CA SER A 63 -1.44 -10.93 -6.20
C SER A 63 -1.34 -9.84 -7.24
N THR A 64 -0.14 -9.31 -7.45
CA THR A 64 0.13 -8.30 -8.47
C THR A 64 1.20 -8.79 -9.42
N LYS A 65 1.02 -8.56 -10.71
CA LYS A 65 2.01 -8.86 -11.74
C LYS A 65 2.28 -7.62 -12.56
N LYS A 66 3.56 -7.30 -12.74
CA LYS A 66 3.99 -6.18 -13.55
C LYS A 66 3.56 -6.37 -15.01
N ALA A 67 2.97 -5.33 -15.56
CA ALA A 67 2.59 -5.25 -16.97
C ALA A 67 3.65 -4.46 -17.76
N THR A 68 3.97 -3.26 -17.30
CA THR A 68 4.97 -2.39 -17.93
C THR A 68 5.51 -1.36 -16.94
N ASN A 69 6.65 -0.76 -17.28
CA ASN A 69 7.12 0.45 -16.63
C ASN A 69 6.31 1.65 -17.13
N LEU A 70 6.11 2.62 -16.23
CA LEU A 70 5.62 3.95 -16.57
C LEU A 70 6.78 4.94 -16.53
N ARG A 71 6.55 6.17 -17.01
CA ARG A 71 7.54 7.25 -16.88
C ARG A 71 7.86 7.53 -15.40
N VAL A 72 6.84 7.42 -14.55
CA VAL A 72 6.93 7.48 -13.09
C VAL A 72 6.10 6.32 -12.56
N GLY A 73 6.71 5.44 -11.77
CA GLY A 73 6.04 4.27 -11.19
C GLY A 73 5.91 3.05 -12.11
N PHE A 74 5.02 2.14 -11.72
CA PHE A 74 4.86 0.81 -12.33
C PHE A 74 3.40 0.50 -12.63
N HIS A 75 3.12 -0.02 -13.83
CA HIS A 75 1.81 -0.52 -14.19
C HIS A 75 1.74 -2.03 -13.93
N HIS A 76 0.75 -2.46 -13.16
CA HIS A 76 0.53 -3.86 -12.79
C HIS A 76 -0.92 -4.28 -12.97
N TYR A 77 -1.14 -5.59 -13.11
CA TYR A 77 -2.43 -6.23 -12.94
C TYR A 77 -2.54 -6.79 -11.52
N LEU A 78 -3.43 -6.20 -10.72
CA LEU A 78 -3.74 -6.66 -9.38
C LEU A 78 -4.96 -7.59 -9.42
N THR A 79 -4.82 -8.76 -8.82
CA THR A 79 -5.90 -9.70 -8.59
C THR A 79 -6.10 -9.94 -7.10
N TYR A 80 -7.34 -10.11 -6.67
CA TYR A 80 -7.66 -10.48 -5.30
C TYR A 80 -9.03 -11.14 -5.21
N PHE A 81 -9.26 -11.81 -4.09
CA PHE A 81 -10.52 -12.44 -3.79
C PHE A 81 -11.34 -11.57 -2.83
N LYS A 82 -12.57 -11.21 -3.21
CA LYS A 82 -13.46 -10.36 -2.39
C LYS A 82 -14.27 -11.20 -1.39
N LYS A 83 -14.26 -10.79 -0.12
CA LYS A 83 -15.15 -11.33 0.92
C LYS A 83 -16.47 -10.59 0.96
N ASP A 84 -17.52 -11.25 1.44
CA ASP A 84 -18.77 -10.58 1.80
C ASP A 84 -18.68 -9.87 3.16
N SER A 85 -19.75 -9.19 3.57
CA SER A 85 -19.82 -8.44 4.83
C SER A 85 -19.65 -9.31 6.07
N THR A 86 -19.85 -10.63 5.96
CA THR A 86 -19.66 -11.59 7.05
C THR A 86 -18.27 -12.22 7.05
N GLY A 87 -17.41 -11.85 6.10
CA GLY A 87 -16.08 -12.44 5.95
C GLY A 87 -16.06 -13.78 5.22
N HIS A 88 -17.19 -14.23 4.68
CA HIS A 88 -17.22 -15.44 3.89
C HIS A 88 -16.79 -15.17 2.46
N ARG A 89 -16.37 -16.24 1.79
CA ARG A 89 -15.99 -16.17 0.40
C ARG A 89 -17.26 -15.95 -0.44
N LYS A 90 -17.39 -14.80 -1.08
CA LYS A 90 -18.49 -14.58 -2.03
C LYS A 90 -18.20 -15.39 -3.30
N TYR A 91 -19.06 -16.37 -3.60
CA TYR A 91 -18.93 -17.26 -4.77
C TYR A 91 -18.49 -16.51 -6.03
N GLY A 92 -17.44 -17.00 -6.70
CA GLY A 92 -17.03 -16.59 -8.04
C GLY A 92 -16.31 -15.24 -8.19
N THR A 93 -16.17 -14.40 -7.17
CA THR A 93 -15.66 -13.03 -7.37
C THR A 93 -14.17 -12.85 -7.09
N TRP A 94 -13.33 -13.44 -7.95
CA TRP A 94 -12.02 -12.86 -8.23
C TRP A 94 -12.20 -11.52 -8.92
N LEU A 95 -11.45 -10.52 -8.48
CA LEU A 95 -11.44 -9.21 -9.09
C LEU A 95 -10.05 -8.93 -9.65
N GLU A 96 -10.02 -8.42 -10.87
CA GLU A 96 -8.81 -7.92 -11.53
C GLU A 96 -8.91 -6.41 -11.69
N ARG A 97 -7.80 -5.71 -11.46
CA ARG A 97 -7.68 -4.26 -11.57
C ARG A 97 -6.41 -3.89 -12.31
N ASN A 98 -6.51 -2.91 -13.20
CA ASN A 98 -5.35 -2.17 -13.68
C ASN A 98 -4.87 -1.29 -12.53
N THR A 99 -3.58 -1.34 -12.23
CA THR A 99 -3.01 -0.63 -11.08
C THR A 99 -1.77 0.16 -11.44
N MET A 100 -1.68 1.38 -10.93
CA MET A 100 -0.48 2.21 -10.98
C MET A 100 0.12 2.26 -9.58
N TRP A 101 1.42 2.00 -9.49
CA TRP A 101 2.18 1.96 -8.25
C TRP A 101 3.26 3.04 -8.29
N TYR A 102 3.26 3.94 -7.32
CA TYR A 102 4.27 4.99 -7.19
C TYR A 102 4.94 4.85 -5.83
N VAL A 103 6.28 4.73 -5.83
CA VAL A 103 7.07 4.63 -4.61
C VAL A 103 7.85 5.93 -4.44
N GLY A 104 7.76 6.53 -3.26
CA GLY A 104 8.49 7.75 -2.94
C GLY A 104 8.00 8.43 -1.67
N PRO A 105 8.62 9.56 -1.30
CA PRO A 105 8.31 10.22 -0.06
C PRO A 105 7.02 11.02 -0.12
N ILE A 106 6.22 10.94 0.94
CA ILE A 106 5.19 11.94 1.29
C ILE A 106 5.53 12.48 2.66
N ASN A 107 5.71 13.81 2.78
CA ASN A 107 6.12 14.45 4.04
C ASN A 107 7.37 13.83 4.69
N LYS A 108 8.37 13.46 3.86
CA LYS A 108 9.63 12.78 4.24
C LYS A 108 9.50 11.31 4.63
N GLU A 109 8.29 10.79 4.78
CA GLU A 109 8.02 9.38 5.09
C GLU A 109 7.94 8.53 3.82
N PRO A 110 8.55 7.34 3.80
CA PRO A 110 8.53 6.46 2.63
C PRO A 110 7.12 5.92 2.41
N THR A 111 6.60 6.09 1.19
CA THR A 111 5.20 5.82 0.86
C THR A 111 5.07 5.08 -0.47
N ILE A 112 4.02 4.27 -0.58
CA ILE A 112 3.53 3.68 -1.82
C ILE A 112 2.12 4.20 -2.09
N LEU A 113 1.93 4.94 -3.17
CA LEU A 113 0.61 5.23 -3.71
C LEU A 113 0.20 4.09 -4.64
N LEU A 114 -0.93 3.46 -4.33
CA LEU A 114 -1.57 2.45 -5.16
C LEU A 114 -2.89 2.99 -5.71
N GLU A 115 -2.97 3.15 -7.03
CA GLU A 115 -4.20 3.53 -7.73
C GLU A 115 -4.73 2.33 -8.51
N ALA A 116 -5.85 1.76 -8.08
CA ALA A 116 -6.49 0.64 -8.76
C ALA A 116 -7.77 1.09 -9.45
N SER A 117 -7.86 0.83 -10.76
CA SER A 117 -9.04 1.21 -11.56
C SER A 117 -9.98 0.02 -11.74
N VAL A 118 -11.27 0.23 -11.48
CA VAL A 118 -12.33 -0.69 -11.90
C VAL A 118 -12.54 -0.60 -13.41
N HIS A 119 -13.21 -1.59 -14.02
CA HIS A 119 -13.42 -1.63 -15.47
C HIS A 119 -14.16 -0.40 -16.03
N SER A 120 -15.02 0.23 -15.23
CA SER A 120 -15.72 1.47 -15.60
C SER A 120 -14.88 2.75 -15.47
N GLY A 121 -13.57 2.64 -15.20
CA GLY A 121 -12.65 3.78 -15.10
C GLY A 121 -12.62 4.49 -13.75
N GLY A 122 -13.44 4.07 -12.78
CA GLY A 122 -13.43 4.62 -11.42
C GLY A 122 -12.32 4.00 -10.55
N LEU A 123 -11.94 4.71 -9.48
CA LEU A 123 -10.99 4.20 -8.48
C LEU A 123 -11.64 3.14 -7.59
N ASP A 124 -11.02 1.97 -7.45
CA ASP A 124 -11.39 0.95 -6.47
C ASP A 124 -10.91 1.37 -5.08
N LYS A 125 -11.79 2.05 -4.34
CA LYS A 125 -11.54 2.56 -2.99
C LYS A 125 -11.25 1.47 -1.95
N ILE A 126 -11.47 0.20 -2.25
CA ILE A 126 -11.16 -0.88 -1.31
C ILE A 126 -9.65 -1.08 -1.25
N VAL A 127 -8.97 -1.04 -2.39
CA VAL A 127 -7.55 -1.39 -2.50
C VAL A 127 -6.65 -0.19 -2.77
N SER A 128 -7.20 0.89 -3.32
CA SER A 128 -6.44 2.11 -3.62
C SER A 128 -6.16 2.94 -2.36
N GLY A 129 -5.07 3.70 -2.38
CA GLY A 129 -4.73 4.67 -1.35
C GLY A 129 -3.22 4.85 -1.19
N ASP A 130 -2.86 5.74 -0.27
CA ASP A 130 -1.49 5.92 0.20
C ASP A 130 -1.19 4.90 1.31
N TYR A 131 -0.09 4.19 1.14
CA TYR A 131 0.42 3.23 2.10
C TYR A 131 1.79 3.68 2.59
N ASP A 132 1.94 3.87 3.89
CA ASP A 132 3.25 4.09 4.49
C ASP A 132 4.06 2.78 4.37
N LEU A 133 5.34 2.91 4.04
CA LEU A 133 6.28 1.80 3.91
C LEU A 133 7.01 1.61 5.24
N PHE A 134 6.69 0.54 5.97
CA PHE A 134 7.20 0.31 7.32
C PHE A 134 8.47 -0.53 7.37
N TYR A 135 8.78 -1.22 6.27
CA TYR A 135 10.00 -2.02 6.13
C TYR A 135 10.11 -2.49 4.68
N ALA A 136 11.32 -2.56 4.14
CA ALA A 136 11.58 -3.31 2.92
C ALA A 136 13.02 -3.81 2.86
N ASN A 137 13.21 -4.92 2.15
CA ASN A 137 14.51 -5.44 1.74
C ASN A 137 14.37 -6.10 0.36
N THR A 138 15.43 -6.73 -0.14
CA THR A 138 15.43 -7.34 -1.48
C THR A 138 14.42 -8.47 -1.69
N SER A 139 13.79 -8.98 -0.62
CA SER A 139 12.92 -10.15 -0.64
C SER A 139 11.46 -9.85 -0.29
N CYS A 140 11.17 -8.69 0.31
CA CYS A 140 9.83 -8.31 0.71
C CYS A 140 9.68 -6.80 0.93
N PHE A 141 8.44 -6.35 1.07
CA PHE A 141 8.14 -5.08 1.71
C PHE A 141 6.85 -5.15 2.53
N ILE A 142 6.73 -4.25 3.50
CA ILE A 142 5.58 -4.10 4.39
C ILE A 142 5.00 -2.71 4.19
N MET A 143 3.74 -2.67 3.75
CA MET A 143 3.03 -1.41 3.53
C MET A 143 1.74 -1.38 4.32
N ALA A 144 1.37 -0.21 4.83
CA ALA A 144 0.19 -0.07 5.67
C ALA A 144 -0.57 1.22 5.39
N THR A 145 -1.89 1.18 5.42
CA THR A 145 -2.67 2.42 5.44
C THR A 145 -2.59 3.02 6.85
N ARG A 146 -2.31 4.32 6.95
CA ARG A 146 -2.15 4.99 8.24
C ARG A 146 -3.29 4.65 9.20
N PRO A 147 -3.00 4.08 10.38
CA PRO A 147 -3.98 4.08 11.46
C PRO A 147 -4.22 5.54 11.85
N ALA A 148 -5.48 5.97 12.00
CA ALA A 148 -5.73 7.33 12.45
C ALA A 148 -5.10 7.47 13.85
N SER A 149 -4.05 8.29 13.96
CA SER A 149 -3.34 8.56 15.19
C SER A 149 -4.31 9.09 16.26
N LYS A 150 -4.20 8.60 17.49
CA LYS A 150 -5.01 9.05 18.64
C LYS A 150 -4.88 10.55 18.92
N ASP A 151 -3.78 11.17 18.49
CA ASP A 151 -3.47 12.58 18.79
C ASP A 151 -4.12 13.59 17.82
N LYS A 152 -4.91 13.12 16.85
CA LYS A 152 -5.71 13.97 15.95
C LYS A 152 -7.20 13.73 16.13
N LEU A 153 -7.65 13.53 17.37
CA LEU A 153 -9.05 13.29 17.72
C LEU A 153 -9.88 14.59 17.73
N ASP A 154 -9.74 15.40 16.68
CA ASP A 154 -10.65 16.51 16.43
C ASP A 154 -11.91 15.96 15.75
N GLY A 155 -12.82 15.42 16.57
CA GLY A 155 -14.29 15.38 16.42
C GLY A 155 -14.97 15.07 15.07
N ASN A 156 -14.27 14.73 14.00
CA ASN A 156 -14.81 14.63 12.65
C ASN A 156 -14.95 13.18 12.18
N SER A 157 -16.13 12.86 11.64
CA SER A 157 -16.57 11.55 11.17
C SER A 157 -15.63 10.87 10.16
N SER A 158 -14.79 11.65 9.48
CA SER A 158 -13.81 11.18 8.49
C SER A 158 -12.69 10.33 9.10
N LEU A 159 -12.33 10.55 10.37
CA LEU A 159 -11.23 9.82 11.04
C LEU A 159 -11.65 8.44 11.58
N GLN A 160 -12.91 8.28 12.01
CA GLN A 160 -13.48 6.95 12.30
C GLN A 160 -13.52 6.07 11.04
N MET A 161 -13.77 6.66 9.88
CA MET A 161 -13.71 5.94 8.60
C MET A 161 -12.28 5.49 8.24
N LEU A 162 -11.25 6.25 8.61
CA LEU A 162 -9.85 5.88 8.39
C LEU A 162 -9.41 4.73 9.31
N GLN A 163 -9.80 4.73 10.60
CA GLN A 163 -9.55 3.59 11.50
C GLN A 163 -10.26 2.31 11.03
N ASN A 164 -11.49 2.44 10.51
CA ASN A 164 -12.23 1.33 9.94
C ASN A 164 -11.63 0.81 8.62
N ASN A 165 -10.63 1.47 8.05
CA ASN A 165 -9.99 1.06 6.80
C ASN A 165 -8.48 0.78 6.91
N SER A 166 -7.91 0.81 8.12
CA SER A 166 -6.50 0.48 8.35
C SER A 166 -6.17 -0.97 8.02
N ARG A 167 -5.02 -1.16 7.35
CA ARG A 167 -4.46 -2.48 7.06
C ARG A 167 -2.94 -2.44 7.03
N CYS A 168 -2.33 -3.60 7.27
CA CYS A 168 -0.90 -3.83 7.16
C CYS A 168 -0.66 -5.08 6.32
N LEU A 169 0.13 -4.95 5.26
CA LEU A 169 0.31 -5.97 4.21
C LEU A 169 1.80 -6.28 4.04
N LEU A 170 2.17 -7.56 4.16
CA LEU A 170 3.49 -8.06 3.80
C LEU A 170 3.43 -8.62 2.38
N TRP A 171 4.12 -7.96 1.45
CA TRP A 171 4.29 -8.40 0.07
C TRP A 171 5.62 -9.12 -0.13
N ALA A 172 5.59 -10.20 -0.88
CA ALA A 172 6.79 -10.95 -1.29
C ALA A 172 6.58 -11.61 -2.65
N PRO A 173 7.65 -12.00 -3.38
CA PRO A 173 7.53 -12.78 -4.60
C PRO A 173 6.75 -14.08 -4.41
N GLU A 174 5.96 -14.46 -5.41
CA GLU A 174 5.25 -15.74 -5.43
C GLU A 174 6.22 -16.91 -5.25
N GLY A 175 5.83 -17.91 -4.45
CA GLY A 175 6.70 -19.03 -4.04
C GLY A 175 7.53 -18.76 -2.77
N THR A 176 7.56 -17.52 -2.27
CA THR A 176 8.22 -17.19 -1.01
C THR A 176 7.49 -17.81 0.18
N THR A 177 8.25 -18.39 1.11
CA THR A 177 7.74 -18.91 2.39
C THR A 177 8.20 -18.06 3.57
N ILE A 178 7.48 -18.10 4.69
CA ILE A 178 7.83 -17.34 5.90
C ILE A 178 9.25 -17.65 6.40
N SER A 179 9.72 -18.88 6.25
CA SER A 179 11.09 -19.27 6.64
C SER A 179 12.18 -18.64 5.77
N MET A 180 11.87 -18.25 4.54
CA MET A 180 12.81 -17.58 3.62
C MET A 180 12.94 -16.07 3.91
N ILE A 181 11.94 -15.49 4.58
CA ILE A 181 11.86 -14.04 4.84
C ILE A 181 11.69 -13.74 6.33
N LYS A 182 12.55 -14.34 7.17
CA LYS A 182 12.46 -14.22 8.64
C LYS A 182 12.47 -12.76 9.11
N ASP A 183 13.32 -11.92 8.51
CA ASP A 183 13.44 -10.51 8.90
C ASP A 183 12.16 -9.73 8.59
N CYS A 184 11.60 -9.96 7.41
CA CYS A 184 10.29 -9.42 7.02
C CYS A 184 9.18 -9.88 7.95
N HIS A 185 9.18 -11.16 8.32
CA HIS A 185 8.17 -11.69 9.23
C HIS A 185 8.27 -11.05 10.61
N SER A 186 9.48 -10.92 11.16
CA SER A 186 9.73 -10.23 12.43
C SER A 186 9.31 -8.76 12.37
N ALA A 187 9.68 -8.05 11.30
CA ALA A 187 9.28 -6.66 11.07
C ALA A 187 7.75 -6.52 10.98
N PHE A 188 7.06 -7.46 10.32
CA PHE A 188 5.60 -7.48 10.24
C PHE A 188 4.95 -7.68 11.60
N LEU A 189 5.46 -8.62 12.41
CA LEU A 189 4.92 -8.85 13.76
C LEU A 189 5.08 -7.61 14.66
N SER A 190 6.21 -6.90 14.54
CA SER A 190 6.48 -5.66 15.28
C SER A 190 5.61 -4.50 14.79
N ASN A 191 5.77 -4.12 13.52
CA ASN A 191 5.16 -2.91 12.94
C ASN A 191 3.65 -3.03 12.74
N CYS A 192 3.13 -4.25 12.50
CA CYS A 192 1.71 -4.47 12.30
C CYS A 192 0.98 -4.89 13.60
N SER A 193 1.63 -4.91 14.76
CA SER A 193 1.05 -5.39 16.03
C SER A 193 -0.25 -4.65 16.41
N SER A 194 -0.29 -3.33 16.20
CA SER A 194 -1.42 -2.44 16.51
C SER A 194 -2.56 -2.45 15.47
N PHE A 195 -2.36 -3.11 14.33
CA PHE A 195 -3.40 -3.24 13.30
C PHE A 195 -4.41 -4.31 13.68
N GLY A 196 -5.60 -4.21 13.08
CA GLY A 196 -6.80 -4.95 13.43
C GLY A 196 -6.68 -6.47 13.66
N CYS A 197 -7.74 -7.04 14.23
CA CYS A 197 -7.73 -8.44 14.68
C CYS A 197 -7.90 -9.47 13.55
N TYR A 198 -8.36 -9.05 12.38
CA TYR A 198 -8.57 -9.96 11.25
C TYR A 198 -7.25 -10.20 10.54
N ARG A 199 -6.79 -11.44 10.60
CA ARG A 199 -5.52 -11.88 10.00
C ARG A 199 -5.79 -12.74 8.78
N PHE A 200 -4.93 -12.60 7.77
CA PHE A 200 -4.88 -13.55 6.67
C PHE A 200 -3.44 -13.97 6.44
N ARG A 201 -3.25 -15.27 6.18
CA ARG A 201 -1.99 -15.84 5.73
C ARG A 201 -2.24 -16.50 4.38
N TYR A 202 -1.43 -16.16 3.39
CA TYR A 202 -1.51 -16.77 2.09
C TYR A 202 -1.39 -18.28 2.20
N ASN A 203 -2.27 -18.97 1.50
CA ASN A 203 -2.27 -20.40 1.37
C ASN A 203 -2.49 -20.73 -0.10
N GLU A 204 -1.52 -21.41 -0.70
CA GLU A 204 -1.50 -21.68 -2.14
C GLU A 204 -2.73 -22.47 -2.59
N THR A 205 -3.09 -23.54 -1.88
CA THR A 205 -4.30 -24.34 -2.17
C THR A 205 -5.57 -23.49 -2.15
N THR A 206 -5.65 -22.53 -1.22
CA THR A 206 -6.81 -21.64 -1.09
C THR A 206 -6.83 -20.57 -2.16
N CYS A 207 -5.67 -20.01 -2.51
CA CYS A 207 -5.55 -18.84 -3.39
C CYS A 207 -5.34 -19.18 -4.87
N LYS A 208 -4.85 -20.38 -5.22
CA LYS A 208 -4.74 -20.83 -6.61
C LYS A 208 -6.02 -21.49 -7.13
N ASN A 209 -6.87 -22.00 -6.23
CA ASN A 209 -8.18 -22.53 -6.62
C ASN A 209 -9.15 -21.40 -6.99
N ARG A 210 -9.11 -20.99 -8.27
CA ARG A 210 -10.06 -20.02 -8.85
C ARG A 210 -11.50 -20.57 -8.96
N ASN A 211 -11.67 -21.89 -8.79
CA ASN A 211 -12.92 -22.64 -8.98
C ASN A 211 -13.43 -23.36 -7.72
N VAL A 212 -13.32 -22.79 -6.51
CA VAL A 212 -14.02 -23.41 -5.37
C VAL A 212 -15.52 -23.11 -5.46
N THR A 213 -16.21 -23.97 -6.21
CA THR A 213 -17.63 -24.23 -6.07
C THR A 213 -17.80 -25.02 -4.77
N VAL A 214 -18.11 -24.36 -3.65
CA VAL A 214 -18.63 -25.10 -2.50
C VAL A 214 -20.04 -25.55 -2.89
N ARG A 215 -20.28 -26.86 -2.85
CA ARG A 215 -21.60 -27.45 -3.09
C ARG A 215 -22.61 -26.83 -2.10
N LYS A 216 -23.81 -26.53 -2.63
CA LYS A 216 -24.99 -26.12 -1.86
C LYS A 216 -25.28 -27.09 -0.73
#